data_AF-A0AA43EJ64-F1
#
_entry.id   AF-A0AA43EJ64-F1
#
_cell.length_a   1.000
_cell.length_b   1.000
_cell.length_c   1.000
_cell.angle_alpha   90.00
_cell.angle_beta   90.00
_cell.angle_gamma   90.00
#
_symmetry.space_group_name_H-M   'P 1'
#
loop_
_entity.id
_entity.type
_entity.pdbx_description
1 polymer ?
#
loop_
_entity_poly.entity_id
_entity_poly.type
_entity_poly.pdbx_seq_one_letter_code
_entity_poly.pdbx_strand_id
1 'polypeptide(L)'
;MGARNMCCTLLTVAVWGTGGTVWAYEGASAIDPTSALCGNVQFTEFTPQQYSQETNNTEVASGSEFLFLASRETFPKSIAVAIKDETVPITVTPHYAGYQVTGNLPSQGKGTIVKIDIGAKGPHGCERGDGWLLKVAEADVNKSTKAD
;
A
#
# COMPACT_ATOMS: atom_id res chain seq x y z
N MET A 1 -42.13 -34.50 5.04
CA MET A 1 -43.41 -34.02 4.49
C MET A 1 -44.36 -33.79 5.65
N GLY A 2 -44.60 -32.54 6.01
CA GLY A 2 -45.61 -32.14 6.99
C GLY A 2 -46.14 -30.80 6.51
N ALA A 3 -47.33 -30.82 5.93
CA ALA A 3 -47.93 -29.67 5.29
C ALA A 3 -49.17 -29.25 6.09
N ARG A 4 -49.35 -27.93 6.18
CA ARG A 4 -50.60 -27.15 6.15
C ARG A 4 -51.05 -26.46 7.44
N ASN A 5 -51.43 -25.21 7.19
CA ASN A 5 -52.41 -24.35 7.86
C ASN A 5 -51.97 -23.64 9.15
N MET A 6 -51.84 -22.30 9.09
CA MET A 6 -52.83 -21.42 9.72
C MET A 6 -52.81 -19.98 9.21
N CYS A 7 -53.98 -19.54 8.75
CA CYS A 7 -54.55 -18.20 8.64
C CYS A 7 -53.73 -16.98 8.18
N CYS A 8 -54.12 -16.52 6.99
CA CYS A 8 -54.29 -15.12 6.59
C CYS A 8 -54.37 -14.10 7.73
N THR A 9 -53.46 -13.13 7.72
CA THR A 9 -53.83 -11.74 8.02
C THR A 9 -53.13 -10.84 7.02
N LEU A 10 -53.90 -10.46 6.01
CA LEU A 10 -53.57 -9.43 5.04
C LEU A 10 -53.49 -8.09 5.78
N LEU A 11 -52.31 -7.46 5.81
CA LEU A 11 -52.18 -6.03 6.10
C LEU A 11 -51.48 -5.39 4.91
N THR A 12 -52.26 -5.14 3.86
CA THR A 12 -51.90 -4.23 2.78
C THR A 12 -51.94 -2.81 3.32
N VAL A 13 -50.78 -2.25 3.64
CA VAL A 13 -50.64 -0.81 3.86
C VAL A 13 -50.41 -0.16 2.51
N ALA A 14 -51.48 0.39 1.95
CA ALA A 14 -51.43 1.26 0.79
C ALA A 14 -50.84 2.61 1.22
N VAL A 15 -49.55 2.83 0.92
CA VAL A 15 -48.95 4.17 0.97
C VAL A 15 -49.24 4.84 -0.37
N TRP A 16 -50.19 5.76 -0.38
CA TRP A 16 -50.28 6.79 -1.41
C TRP A 16 -49.32 7.92 -1.03
N GLY A 17 -48.16 7.95 -1.69
CA GLY A 17 -47.20 9.04 -1.64
C GLY A 17 -47.06 9.67 -3.02
N THR A 18 -47.42 10.95 -3.12
CA THR A 18 -47.24 11.79 -4.32
C THR A 18 -45.78 11.76 -4.77
N GLY A 19 -45.55 11.42 -6.04
CA GLY A 19 -44.22 11.35 -6.64
C GLY A 19 -43.50 12.71 -6.60
N GLY A 20 -42.53 12.82 -5.70
CA GLY A 20 -41.48 13.81 -5.82
C GLY A 20 -40.53 13.38 -6.93
N THR A 21 -40.19 14.31 -7.83
CA THR A 21 -39.08 14.14 -8.77
C THR A 21 -37.80 13.97 -7.95
N VAL A 22 -37.29 12.75 -7.85
CA VAL A 22 -35.93 12.52 -7.38
C VAL A 22 -35.02 12.98 -8.50
N TRP A 23 -34.51 14.20 -8.36
CA TRP A 23 -33.27 14.61 -9.01
C TRP A 23 -32.18 13.77 -8.34
N ALA A 24 -31.96 12.57 -8.88
CA ALA A 24 -30.71 11.88 -8.66
C ALA A 24 -29.67 12.78 -9.32
N TYR A 25 -29.04 13.61 -8.49
CA TYR A 25 -27.94 14.45 -8.88
C TYR A 25 -26.94 13.56 -9.63
N GLU A 26 -26.78 13.90 -10.89
CA GLU A 26 -25.63 13.57 -11.69
C GLU A 26 -24.36 13.84 -10.88
N GLY A 27 -23.71 12.78 -10.46
CA GLY A 27 -22.31 12.77 -10.10
C GLY A 27 -21.60 11.85 -11.07
N ALA A 28 -21.71 12.08 -12.38
CA ALA A 28 -20.70 11.56 -13.28
C ALA A 28 -19.40 12.23 -12.85
N SER A 29 -18.62 11.54 -12.02
CA SER A 29 -17.29 11.97 -11.63
C SER A 29 -16.55 12.30 -12.91
N ALA A 30 -16.41 13.60 -13.19
CA ALA A 30 -15.49 14.06 -14.20
C ALA A 30 -14.17 13.39 -13.84
N ILE A 31 -13.66 12.54 -14.74
CA ILE A 31 -12.31 12.01 -14.63
C ILE A 31 -11.43 13.26 -14.70
N ASP A 32 -11.05 13.75 -13.54
CA ASP A 32 -10.13 14.86 -13.42
C ASP A 32 -8.86 14.43 -14.15
N PRO A 33 -8.49 15.06 -15.29
CA PRO A 33 -7.32 14.64 -16.07
C PRO A 33 -6.04 14.75 -15.24
N THR A 34 -6.05 15.56 -14.17
CA THR A 34 -4.99 15.66 -13.18
C THR A 34 -4.80 14.35 -12.40
N SER A 35 -5.88 13.64 -12.04
CA SER A 35 -5.81 12.30 -11.41
C SER A 35 -5.17 11.23 -12.31
N ALA A 36 -5.35 11.31 -13.63
CA ALA A 36 -4.71 10.41 -14.60
C ALA A 36 -3.20 10.68 -14.71
N LEU A 37 -2.79 11.95 -14.64
CA LEU A 37 -1.37 12.35 -14.62
C LEU A 37 -0.66 11.93 -13.33
N CYS A 38 -1.38 11.88 -12.20
CA CYS A 38 -0.87 11.36 -10.93
C CYS A 38 -0.64 9.83 -10.95
N GLY A 39 -1.10 9.09 -11.97
CA GLY A 39 -0.85 7.65 -12.13
C GLY A 39 0.55 7.29 -12.63
N ASN A 40 1.34 8.28 -13.05
CA ASN A 40 2.67 8.06 -13.60
C ASN A 40 3.75 7.90 -12.52
N VAL A 41 3.49 8.29 -11.27
CA VAL A 41 4.35 7.96 -10.13
C VAL A 41 4.06 6.53 -9.71
N GLN A 42 5.02 5.65 -9.98
CA GLN A 42 4.92 4.23 -9.71
C GLN A 42 6.15 3.74 -8.98
N PHE A 43 5.96 2.75 -8.12
CA PHE A 43 7.01 2.08 -7.38
C PHE A 43 7.05 0.61 -7.78
N THR A 44 8.22 0.10 -8.12
CA THR A 44 8.41 -1.27 -8.64
C THR A 44 9.68 -1.89 -8.11
N GLU A 45 9.90 -3.17 -8.44
CA GLU A 45 11.14 -3.91 -8.10
C GLU A 45 11.47 -3.91 -6.60
N PHE A 46 10.43 -4.08 -5.76
CA PHE A 46 10.59 -4.19 -4.31
C PHE A 46 11.49 -5.37 -3.93
N THR A 47 12.59 -5.03 -3.27
CA THR A 47 13.56 -5.97 -2.74
C THR A 47 13.80 -5.62 -1.28
N PRO A 48 13.64 -6.55 -0.33
CA PRO A 48 13.14 -7.91 -0.50
C PRO A 48 11.68 -7.95 -0.98
N GLN A 49 11.27 -9.06 -1.59
CA GLN A 49 9.91 -9.22 -2.10
C GLN A 49 8.86 -9.09 -0.99
N GLN A 50 7.65 -8.70 -1.39
CA GLN A 50 6.52 -8.59 -0.48
C GLN A 50 6.25 -9.88 0.28
N TYR A 51 6.19 -9.75 1.61
CA TYR A 51 5.79 -10.83 2.50
C TYR A 51 4.35 -11.23 2.23
N SER A 52 4.14 -12.51 1.97
CA SER A 52 2.84 -13.15 1.85
C SER A 52 2.95 -14.55 2.45
N GLN A 53 2.09 -14.87 3.42
CA GLN A 53 2.13 -16.18 4.08
C GLN A 53 1.97 -17.36 3.10
N GLU A 54 1.32 -17.12 1.96
CA GLU A 54 1.00 -18.14 0.97
C GLU A 54 2.04 -18.23 -0.16
N THR A 55 2.69 -17.11 -0.51
CA THR A 55 3.53 -17.02 -1.72
C THR A 55 4.99 -16.71 -1.42
N ASN A 56 5.29 -15.92 -0.38
CA ASN A 56 6.64 -15.53 -0.02
C ASN A 56 6.75 -15.28 1.50
N ASN A 57 7.14 -16.32 2.24
CA ASN A 57 7.34 -16.28 3.69
C ASN A 57 8.82 -16.04 4.05
N THR A 58 9.54 -15.27 3.23
CA THR A 58 10.96 -15.00 3.46
C THR A 58 11.13 -14.02 4.62
N GLU A 59 12.03 -14.35 5.53
CA GLU A 59 12.42 -13.47 6.61
C GLU A 59 13.67 -12.68 6.23
N VAL A 60 13.68 -11.41 6.60
CA VAL A 60 14.74 -10.46 6.28
C VAL A 60 15.48 -10.10 7.56
N ALA A 61 16.80 -10.11 7.55
CA ALA A 61 17.57 -9.74 8.74
C ALA A 61 17.32 -8.28 9.14
N SER A 62 17.36 -7.99 10.44
CA SER A 62 17.36 -6.61 10.92
C SER A 62 18.59 -5.86 10.39
N GLY A 63 18.43 -4.63 9.91
CA GLY A 63 19.52 -3.87 9.28
C GLY A 63 19.76 -4.21 7.81
N SER A 64 19.06 -5.20 7.24
CA SER A 64 19.12 -5.48 5.81
C SER A 64 18.75 -4.25 4.98
N GLU A 65 19.39 -4.15 3.82
CA GLU A 65 19.05 -3.16 2.83
C GLU A 65 17.70 -3.48 2.18
N PHE A 66 16.85 -2.49 2.06
CA PHE A 66 15.69 -2.50 1.18
C PHE A 66 15.96 -1.63 -0.03
N LEU A 67 15.32 -1.98 -1.13
CA LEU A 67 15.48 -1.37 -2.42
C LEU A 67 14.15 -1.35 -3.16
N PHE A 68 13.85 -0.25 -3.83
CA PHE A 68 12.78 -0.17 -4.82
C PHE A 68 13.13 0.84 -5.91
N LEU A 69 12.45 0.73 -7.05
CA LEU A 69 12.53 1.70 -8.14
C LEU A 69 11.32 2.63 -8.09
N ALA A 70 11.58 3.92 -8.13
CA ALA A 70 10.57 4.94 -8.40
C ALA A 70 10.63 5.33 -9.89
N SER A 71 9.47 5.59 -10.50
CA SER A 71 9.39 6.00 -11.90
C SER A 71 10.08 7.35 -12.15
N ARG A 72 10.46 7.61 -13.42
CA ARG A 72 11.11 8.87 -13.84
C ARG A 72 10.32 10.14 -13.51
N GLU A 73 9.00 10.04 -13.48
CA GLU A 73 8.10 11.16 -13.18
C GLU A 73 8.10 11.55 -11.69
N THR A 74 8.71 10.73 -10.83
CA THR A 74 8.80 11.00 -9.39
C THR A 74 9.82 12.09 -9.11
N PHE A 75 9.48 13.05 -8.25
CA PHE A 75 10.45 14.03 -7.76
C PHE A 75 11.36 13.39 -6.70
N PRO A 76 12.67 13.19 -6.98
CA PRO A 76 13.54 12.39 -6.12
C PRO A 76 13.71 12.98 -4.71
N LYS A 77 13.68 14.31 -4.57
CA LYS A 77 13.78 14.99 -3.28
C LYS A 77 12.53 14.90 -2.40
N SER A 78 11.43 14.44 -2.96
CA SER A 78 10.15 14.32 -2.25
C SER A 78 9.90 12.90 -1.74
N ILE A 79 10.76 11.95 -2.10
CA ILE A 79 10.63 10.55 -1.69
C ILE A 79 10.92 10.49 -0.19
N ALA A 80 9.97 9.94 0.56
CA ALA A 80 10.09 9.66 1.97
C ALA A 80 9.70 8.21 2.20
N VAL A 81 10.44 7.54 3.09
CA VAL A 81 10.14 6.18 3.50
C VAL A 81 9.96 6.17 5.01
N ALA A 82 8.86 5.58 5.46
CA ALA A 82 8.55 5.36 6.85
C ALA A 82 8.40 3.87 7.13
N ILE A 83 8.90 3.42 8.27
CA ILE A 83 8.76 2.04 8.73
C ILE A 83 8.22 2.12 10.15
N LYS A 84 7.03 1.54 10.39
CA LYS A 84 6.31 1.68 11.68
C LYS A 84 6.18 3.13 12.13
N ASP A 85 5.77 4.00 11.20
CA ASP A 85 5.61 5.46 11.40
C ASP A 85 6.92 6.23 11.71
N GLU A 86 8.07 5.57 11.71
CA GLU A 86 9.38 6.20 11.85
C GLU A 86 9.99 6.49 10.48
N THR A 87 10.36 7.75 10.21
CA THR A 87 11.02 8.10 8.95
C THR A 87 12.44 7.56 8.93
N VAL A 88 12.77 6.82 7.88
CA VAL A 88 14.07 6.16 7.72
C VAL A 88 14.93 6.92 6.70
N PRO A 89 16.23 7.10 6.94
CA PRO A 89 17.12 7.69 5.94
C PRO A 89 17.21 6.80 4.70
N ILE A 90 17.10 7.43 3.53
CA ILE A 90 17.20 6.78 2.23
C ILE A 90 18.29 7.42 1.37
N THR A 91 18.84 6.64 0.46
CA THR A 91 19.70 7.09 -0.62
C THR A 91 18.95 6.95 -1.93
N VAL A 92 18.87 8.04 -2.69
CA VAL A 92 18.22 8.06 -4.00
C VAL A 92 19.29 8.22 -5.07
N THR A 93 19.45 7.21 -5.93
CA THR A 93 20.39 7.21 -7.04
C THR A 93 19.65 7.25 -8.38
N PRO A 94 20.16 7.98 -9.39
CA PRO A 94 19.59 7.94 -10.74
C PRO A 94 19.74 6.53 -11.32
N HIS A 95 18.66 5.99 -11.90
CA HIS A 95 18.64 4.69 -12.56
C HIS A 95 18.04 4.82 -13.96
N TYR A 96 18.34 3.89 -14.87
CA TYR A 96 17.81 3.97 -16.24
C TYR A 96 16.28 4.06 -16.28
N ALA A 97 15.58 3.33 -15.42
CA ALA A 97 14.11 3.33 -15.38
C ALA A 97 13.48 4.46 -14.53
N GLY A 98 14.29 5.33 -13.90
CA GLY A 98 13.82 6.34 -12.96
C GLY A 98 14.83 6.60 -11.85
N TYR A 99 14.45 6.29 -10.62
CA TYR A 99 15.30 6.47 -9.45
C TYR A 99 15.32 5.19 -8.64
N GLN A 100 16.52 4.74 -8.30
CA GLN A 100 16.71 3.64 -7.39
C GLN A 100 16.81 4.19 -5.97
N VAL A 101 15.96 3.67 -5.08
CA VAL A 101 15.90 4.11 -3.69
C VAL A 101 16.35 2.97 -2.81
N THR A 102 17.45 3.17 -2.08
CA THR A 102 17.95 2.21 -1.10
C THR A 102 17.83 2.78 0.31
N GLY A 103 17.68 1.90 1.29
CA GLY A 103 17.74 2.26 2.70
C GLY A 103 17.92 1.03 3.56
N ASN A 104 18.10 1.22 4.87
CA ASN A 104 18.28 0.11 5.79
C ASN A 104 17.07 -0.05 6.69
N LEU A 105 16.63 -1.29 6.89
CA LEU A 105 15.61 -1.62 7.86
C LEU A 105 16.11 -1.26 9.28
N PRO A 106 15.35 -0.49 10.08
CA PRO A 106 15.73 -0.21 11.44
C PRO A 106 15.84 -1.51 12.24
N SER A 107 16.71 -1.54 13.24
CA SER A 107 16.87 -2.71 14.12
C SER A 107 15.66 -2.96 15.02
N GLN A 108 14.69 -2.05 15.02
CA GLN A 108 13.43 -2.11 15.76
C GLN A 108 12.39 -2.95 15.00
N GLY A 109 11.77 -3.93 15.66
CA GLY A 109 10.74 -4.79 15.04
C GLY A 109 11.18 -6.20 14.65
N LYS A 110 12.25 -6.72 15.25
CA LYS A 110 12.67 -8.11 15.17
C LYS A 110 11.49 -9.07 15.44
N GLY A 111 11.38 -10.14 14.65
CA GLY A 111 10.33 -11.15 14.79
C GLY A 111 8.91 -10.67 14.43
N THR A 112 8.77 -9.46 13.87
CA THR A 112 7.46 -8.90 13.50
C THR A 112 7.38 -8.59 12.01
N ILE A 113 6.16 -8.58 11.50
CA ILE A 113 5.87 -8.08 10.16
C ILE A 113 5.83 -6.55 10.26
N VAL A 114 6.67 -5.89 9.45
CA VAL A 114 6.73 -4.44 9.32
C VAL A 114 6.18 -4.03 7.96
N LYS A 115 5.54 -2.86 7.91
CA LYS A 115 5.16 -2.22 6.65
C LYS A 115 6.19 -1.16 6.33
N ILE A 116 6.70 -1.18 5.10
CA ILE A 116 7.44 -0.07 4.52
C ILE A 116 6.42 0.80 3.81
N ASP A 117 6.23 2.01 4.30
CA ASP A 117 5.39 3.03 3.70
C ASP A 117 6.26 4.00 2.89
N ILE A 118 5.95 4.15 1.61
CA ILE A 118 6.61 5.05 0.68
C ILE A 118 5.65 6.19 0.39
N GLY A 119 6.17 7.41 0.41
CA GLY A 119 5.47 8.59 -0.09
C GLY A 119 6.36 9.36 -1.05
N ALA A 120 5.82 9.84 -2.15
CA ALA A 120 6.52 10.75 -3.06
C ALA A 120 5.55 11.71 -3.74
N LYS A 121 6.12 12.78 -4.29
CA LYS A 121 5.43 13.74 -5.14
C LYS A 121 5.81 13.54 -6.59
N GLY A 122 4.83 13.68 -7.47
CA GLY A 122 4.97 13.70 -8.91
C GLY A 122 4.71 15.08 -9.50
N PRO A 123 4.63 15.17 -10.84
CA PRO A 123 4.35 16.40 -11.55
C PRO A 123 3.05 17.03 -11.06
N HIS A 124 2.95 18.36 -11.14
CA HIS A 124 1.75 19.11 -10.71
C HIS A 124 1.37 18.95 -9.22
N GLY A 125 2.28 18.46 -8.38
CA GLY A 125 2.04 18.31 -6.94
C GLY A 125 1.26 17.05 -6.57
N CYS A 126 1.14 16.08 -7.49
CA CYS A 126 0.52 14.79 -7.23
C CYS A 126 1.21 14.05 -6.09
N GLU A 127 0.51 13.75 -5.00
CA GLU A 127 1.03 12.91 -3.92
C GLU A 127 0.63 11.45 -4.17
N ARG A 128 1.63 10.57 -4.15
CA ARG A 128 1.43 9.13 -4.27
C ARG A 128 2.17 8.42 -3.15
N GLY A 129 1.49 7.45 -2.56
CA GLY A 129 2.10 6.54 -1.63
C GLY A 129 1.88 5.10 -2.05
N ASP A 130 2.80 4.25 -1.67
CA ASP A 130 2.76 2.81 -1.86
C ASP A 130 3.47 2.15 -0.69
N GLY A 131 3.42 0.83 -0.59
CA GLY A 131 4.11 0.15 0.48
C GLY A 131 3.91 -1.34 0.46
N TRP A 132 4.85 -2.05 1.08
CA TRP A 132 4.80 -3.50 1.16
C TRP A 132 5.18 -4.00 2.54
N LEU A 133 4.73 -5.22 2.83
CA LEU A 133 5.00 -5.90 4.09
C LEU A 133 6.31 -6.68 3.97
N LEU A 134 7.12 -6.65 5.04
CA LEU A 134 8.31 -7.48 5.21
C LEU A 134 8.27 -8.15 6.57
N LYS A 135 8.62 -9.43 6.63
CA LYS A 135 8.84 -10.11 7.91
C LYS A 135 10.29 -9.95 8.31
N VAL A 136 10.54 -9.28 9.43
CA VAL A 136 11.89 -9.13 9.96
C VAL A 136 12.20 -10.37 10.79
N ALA A 137 13.28 -11.07 10.44
CA ALA A 137 13.80 -12.19 11.20
C ALA A 137 14.06 -11.75 12.64
N GLU A 138 13.90 -12.67 13.59
CA GLU A 138 14.46 -12.46 14.91
C GLU A 138 15.97 -12.30 14.76
N ALA A 139 16.55 -11.29 15.41
CA ALA A 139 17.99 -11.15 15.35
C ALA A 139 18.60 -12.27 16.19
N ASP A 140 19.09 -13.30 15.53
CA ASP A 140 20.12 -14.15 16.10
C ASP A 140 21.33 -13.26 16.38
N VAL A 141 21.48 -12.87 17.65
CA VAL A 141 22.73 -12.39 18.23
C VAL A 141 23.71 -13.57 18.21
N ASN A 142 24.16 -14.01 17.03
CA ASN A 142 25.42 -14.72 16.78
C ASN A 142 25.50 -15.25 15.33
N LYS A 143 25.86 -14.41 14.36
CA LYS A 143 26.51 -14.90 13.13
C LYS A 143 27.63 -13.96 12.69
N SER A 144 28.57 -13.71 13.62
CA SER A 144 29.89 -13.19 13.28
C SER A 144 30.94 -13.94 14.09
N THR A 145 31.13 -15.22 13.78
CA THR A 145 32.45 -15.87 13.84
C THR A 145 32.37 -17.23 13.14
N LYS A 146 32.83 -17.27 11.89
CA LYS A 146 33.83 -18.27 11.48
C LYS A 146 34.52 -17.75 10.22
N ALA A 147 35.65 -17.10 10.45
CA ALA A 147 36.73 -17.02 9.47
C ALA A 147 37.19 -18.45 9.17
N ASP A 148 37.41 -18.75 7.90
CA ASP A 148 38.31 -19.82 7.46
C ASP A 148 39.66 -19.17 7.14
#